data_AF-A0AAW2L0H6-F1
#
_entry.id   AF-A0AAW2L0H6-F1
#
_cell.length_a   1.000
_cell.length_b   1.000
_cell.length_c   1.000
_cell.angle_alpha   90.00
_cell.angle_beta   90.00
_cell.angle_gamma   90.00
#
_symmetry.space_group_name_H-M   'P 1'
#
loop_
_entity.id
_entity.type
_entity.pdbx_description
1 polymer ?
#
loop_
_entity_poly.entity_id
_entity_poly.type
_entity_poly.pdbx_seq_one_letter_code
_entity_poly.pdbx_strand_id
1 'polypeptide(L)'
;MVQHGTFIWQPYDMDSNVIMAYAADFNPQLWRSSCPLIFYAIVEMHHPERVIRQFGMRQNIPEATDTRDISLHQISRKNRTGIDWNLQHIQYISRWQRRYDTVVQRPPISNRRDTERGYWE
;
A
#
# COMPACT_ATOMS: atom_id res chain seq x y z
N MET A 1 -11.17 -4.44 18.42
CA MET A 1 -12.02 -5.21 17.48
C MET A 1 -12.78 -4.19 16.66
N VAL A 2 -12.50 -4.07 15.35
CA VAL A 2 -13.27 -3.18 14.47
C VAL A 2 -14.50 -3.97 14.03
N GLN A 3 -15.69 -3.42 14.26
CA GLN A 3 -16.96 -4.06 13.96
C GLN A 3 -17.18 -4.06 12.45
N HIS A 4 -17.48 -5.22 11.85
CA HIS A 4 -17.90 -5.30 10.45
C HIS A 4 -19.12 -4.38 10.26
N GLY A 5 -19.05 -3.44 9.30
CA GLY A 5 -20.14 -2.53 8.96
C GLY A 5 -20.00 -1.06 9.40
N THR A 6 -18.96 -0.66 10.13
CA THR A 6 -18.82 0.76 10.60
C THR A 6 -17.62 1.51 10.03
N PHE A 7 -16.76 0.87 9.23
CA PHE A 7 -15.61 1.56 8.62
C PHE A 7 -16.02 2.27 7.32
N ILE A 8 -16.37 3.55 7.43
CA ILE A 8 -16.55 4.41 6.25
C ILE A 8 -15.17 4.92 5.83
N TRP A 9 -14.59 4.30 4.79
CA TRP A 9 -13.42 4.88 4.12
C TRP A 9 -13.80 6.23 3.52
N GLN A 10 -13.40 7.31 4.20
CA GLN A 10 -13.37 8.62 3.58
C GLN A 10 -12.12 8.69 2.72
N PRO A 11 -12.21 9.02 1.42
CA PRO A 11 -11.02 9.40 0.68
C PRO A 11 -10.36 10.55 1.45
N TYR A 12 -9.03 10.54 1.52
CA TYR A 12 -8.31 11.74 1.93
C TYR A 12 -8.86 12.93 1.14
N ASP A 13 -8.91 14.10 1.76
CA ASP A 13 -9.39 15.30 1.10
C ASP A 13 -8.66 15.41 -0.25
N MET A 14 -9.39 15.13 -1.32
CA MET A 14 -8.83 14.94 -2.67
C MET A 14 -8.25 16.26 -3.20
N ASP A 15 -8.39 17.33 -2.44
CA ASP A 15 -7.96 18.69 -2.72
C ASP A 15 -6.43 18.88 -2.68
N SER A 16 -5.65 17.87 -2.28
CA SER A 16 -4.24 17.86 -2.66
C SER A 16 -4.07 17.42 -4.12
N ASN A 17 -4.57 18.26 -5.04
CA ASN A 17 -4.28 18.18 -6.47
C ASN A 17 -2.78 18.02 -6.74
N VAL A 18 -1.95 18.54 -5.82
CA VAL A 18 -0.50 18.38 -5.83
C VAL A 18 -0.09 16.91 -5.75
N ILE A 19 -0.55 16.14 -4.76
CA ILE A 19 -0.15 14.73 -4.60
C ILE A 19 -0.60 13.89 -5.81
N MET A 20 -1.81 14.15 -6.32
CA MET A 20 -2.33 13.42 -7.48
C MET A 20 -1.58 13.79 -8.77
N ALA A 21 -1.23 15.06 -8.96
CA ALA A 21 -0.37 15.50 -10.06
C ALA A 21 1.01 14.84 -9.96
N TYR A 22 1.63 14.82 -8.77
CA TYR A 22 2.90 14.12 -8.55
C TYR A 22 2.80 12.63 -8.86
N ALA A 23 1.71 11.96 -8.46
CA ALA A 23 1.53 10.54 -8.76
C ALA A 23 1.32 10.26 -10.26
N ALA A 24 0.61 11.17 -10.95
CA ALA A 24 0.41 11.09 -12.39
C ALA A 24 1.71 11.36 -13.18
N ASP A 25 2.49 12.35 -12.75
CA ASP A 25 3.73 12.78 -13.41
C ASP A 25 4.91 11.84 -13.09
N PHE A 26 4.95 11.27 -11.89
CA PHE A 26 6.00 10.36 -11.43
C PHE A 26 5.48 8.93 -11.29
N ASN A 27 5.49 8.22 -12.41
CA ASN A 27 5.30 6.77 -12.54
C ASN A 27 4.07 6.24 -11.77
N PRO A 28 2.85 6.44 -12.30
CA PRO A 28 1.60 6.10 -11.63
C PRO A 28 1.42 4.60 -11.36
N GLN A 29 2.27 3.75 -11.95
CA GLN A 29 2.29 2.32 -11.65
C GLN A 29 2.89 2.06 -10.26
N LEU A 30 3.97 2.78 -9.90
CA LEU A 30 4.68 2.57 -8.63
C LEU A 30 3.79 2.88 -7.42
N TRP A 31 2.98 3.94 -7.50
CA TRP A 31 2.01 4.32 -6.47
C TRP A 31 0.96 3.24 -6.20
N ARG A 32 0.75 2.36 -7.19
CA ARG A 32 -0.22 1.27 -7.14
C ARG A 32 0.45 -0.10 -7.00
N SER A 33 1.77 -0.18 -6.87
CA SER A 33 2.49 -1.43 -6.66
C SER A 33 2.36 -1.91 -5.22
N SER A 34 1.85 -3.12 -4.99
CA SER A 34 1.95 -3.76 -3.69
C SER A 34 3.38 -4.29 -3.49
N CYS A 35 4.22 -3.53 -2.79
CA CYS A 35 5.67 -3.78 -2.74
C CYS A 35 6.30 -3.25 -1.44
N PRO A 36 7.50 -3.73 -1.04
CA PRO A 36 8.18 -3.21 0.14
C PRO A 36 8.81 -1.84 -0.13
N LEU A 37 8.57 -0.87 0.75
CA LEU A 37 9.32 0.37 0.88
C LEU A 37 10.53 0.11 1.78
N ILE A 38 11.73 0.34 1.26
CA ILE A 38 12.98 -0.01 1.94
C ILE A 38 13.76 1.28 2.22
N PHE A 39 14.01 1.56 3.50
CA PHE A 39 14.87 2.65 3.94
C PHE A 39 15.92 2.15 4.94
N TYR A 40 17.09 1.79 4.41
CA TYR A 40 18.20 1.23 5.16
C TYR A 40 17.79 -0.03 5.96
N ALA A 41 17.62 0.10 7.27
CA ALA A 41 17.22 -0.99 8.15
C ALA A 41 15.71 -1.23 8.18
N ILE A 42 14.92 -0.27 7.71
CA ILE A 42 13.46 -0.26 7.82
C ILE A 42 12.87 -0.80 6.52
N VAL A 43 11.94 -1.74 6.66
CA VAL A 43 11.11 -2.24 5.57
C VAL A 43 9.66 -2.09 6.01
N GLU A 44 8.84 -1.49 5.15
CA GLU A 44 7.39 -1.37 5.33
C GLU A 44 6.69 -1.85 4.07
N MET A 45 5.61 -2.61 4.19
CA MET A 45 4.86 -3.07 3.03
C MET A 45 3.87 -2.00 2.56
N HIS A 46 3.97 -1.60 1.29
CA HIS A 46 3.01 -0.71 0.63
C HIS A 46 1.80 -1.53 0.16
N HIS A 47 0.61 -1.10 0.56
CA HIS A 47 -0.67 -1.79 0.37
C HIS A 47 -1.70 -0.89 -0.33
N PRO A 48 -1.51 -0.62 -1.64
CA PRO A 48 -2.34 0.33 -2.39
C PRO A 48 -3.79 -0.14 -2.60
N GLU A 49 -4.09 -1.43 -2.41
CA GLU A 49 -5.44 -1.99 -2.45
C GLU A 49 -6.42 -1.27 -1.50
N ARG A 50 -5.91 -0.71 -0.40
CA ARG A 50 -6.70 0.05 0.59
C ARG A 50 -7.00 1.48 0.19
N VAL A 51 -6.34 1.99 -0.86
CA VAL A 51 -6.43 3.39 -1.31
C VAL A 51 -6.60 3.50 -2.82
N ILE A 52 -6.88 2.40 -3.52
CA ILE A 52 -6.93 2.36 -4.98
C ILE A 52 -8.05 3.26 -5.55
N ARG A 53 -9.04 3.61 -4.70
CA ARG A 53 -10.09 4.59 -5.00
C ARG A 53 -9.55 5.96 -5.36
N GLN A 54 -8.44 6.39 -4.76
CA GLN A 54 -7.82 7.68 -5.05
C GLN A 54 -7.28 7.76 -6.48
N PHE A 55 -6.97 6.60 -7.07
CA PHE A 55 -6.50 6.47 -8.44
C PHE A 55 -7.64 6.17 -9.43
N GLY A 56 -8.89 6.44 -9.05
CA GLY A 56 -10.06 6.29 -9.92
C GLY A 56 -10.58 4.86 -10.10
N MET A 57 -10.20 3.94 -9.22
CA MET A 57 -10.57 2.52 -9.33
C MET A 57 -11.50 2.05 -8.21
N ARG A 58 -12.28 1.01 -8.49
CA ARG A 58 -13.15 0.38 -7.49
C ARG A 58 -12.30 -0.28 -6.40
N GLN A 59 -12.60 0.06 -5.16
CA GLN A 59 -11.98 -0.48 -3.96
C GLN A 59 -12.91 -1.52 -3.35
N ASN A 60 -12.37 -2.71 -3.07
CA ASN A 60 -13.03 -3.75 -2.29
C ASN A 60 -12.93 -3.44 -0.79
N ILE A 61 -13.72 -4.11 0.04
CA ILE A 61 -13.40 -4.16 1.47
C ILE A 61 -12.04 -4.83 1.57
N PRO A 62 -11.00 -4.16 2.11
CA PRO A 62 -9.70 -4.78 2.20
C PRO A 62 -9.79 -6.01 3.11
N GLU A 63 -9.15 -7.10 2.71
CA GLU A 63 -8.92 -8.21 3.62
C GLU A 63 -8.12 -7.71 4.84
N ALA A 64 -8.19 -8.48 5.93
CA ALA A 64 -7.35 -8.24 7.08
C ALA A 64 -5.89 -8.49 6.68
N THR A 65 -5.23 -7.46 6.16
CA THR A 65 -3.81 -7.49 5.83
C THR A 65 -3.03 -7.19 7.10
N ASP A 66 -2.10 -8.06 7.45
CA ASP A 66 -1.15 -7.77 8.51
C ASP A 66 -0.17 -6.70 8.03
N THR A 67 -0.54 -5.43 8.18
CA THR A 67 0.35 -4.29 7.92
C THR A 67 1.53 -4.25 8.88
N ARG A 68 1.51 -5.09 9.93
CA ARG A 68 2.62 -5.34 10.81
C ARG A 68 3.20 -6.67 10.42
N ASP A 69 4.05 -6.74 9.39
CA ASP A 69 4.90 -7.92 9.27
C ASP A 69 5.72 -7.98 10.58
N ILE A 70 5.26 -8.78 11.54
CA ILE A 70 5.71 -8.71 12.94
C ILE A 70 7.21 -8.96 12.99
N SER A 71 7.69 -9.79 12.05
CA SER A 71 9.10 -10.08 11.84
C SER A 71 9.93 -8.82 11.53
N LEU A 72 9.39 -7.87 10.76
CA LEU A 72 10.05 -6.60 10.41
C LEU A 72 10.08 -5.63 11.60
N HIS A 73 9.00 -5.55 12.38
CA HIS A 73 8.94 -4.67 13.55
C HIS A 73 9.74 -5.19 14.76
N GLN A 74 10.07 -6.48 14.78
CA GLN A 74 10.98 -7.07 15.78
C GLN A 74 12.46 -6.77 15.51
N ILE A 75 12.79 -6.24 14.32
CA ILE A 75 14.17 -5.85 13.98
C ILE A 75 14.50 -4.54 14.71
N SER A 76 14.99 -4.67 15.94
CA SER A 76 15.53 -3.54 16.69
C SER A 76 16.86 -3.08 16.09
N ARG A 77 17.01 -1.78 15.84
CA ARG A 77 18.27 -1.16 15.37
C ARG A 77 19.36 -1.11 16.44
N LYS A 78 19.03 -1.38 17.71
CA LYS A 78 19.98 -1.28 18.82
C LYS A 78 21.01 -2.43 18.75
N ASN A 79 22.28 -2.12 19.01
CA ASN A 79 23.40 -3.08 19.07
C ASN A 79 23.64 -3.89 17.78
N ARG A 80 23.24 -3.35 16.61
CA ARG A 80 23.40 -4.00 15.29
C ARG A 80 24.39 -3.25 14.38
N THR A 81 25.49 -2.77 14.95
CA THR A 81 26.62 -2.20 14.18
C THR A 81 27.28 -3.30 13.34
N GLY A 82 27.42 -3.08 12.02
CA GLY A 82 28.07 -4.03 11.11
C GLY A 82 27.16 -5.04 10.42
N ILE A 83 25.84 -4.94 10.57
CA ILE A 83 24.91 -5.78 9.80
C ILE A 83 24.91 -5.35 8.34
N ASP A 84 25.06 -6.35 7.46
CA ASP A 84 24.76 -6.20 6.05
C ASP A 84 23.23 -6.22 5.84
N TRP A 85 22.65 -5.03 5.78
CA TRP A 85 21.22 -4.85 5.53
C TRP A 85 20.79 -5.30 4.13
N ASN A 86 21.72 -5.35 3.17
CA ASN A 86 21.43 -5.84 1.83
C ASN A 86 21.16 -7.34 1.88
N LEU A 87 22.04 -8.09 2.56
CA LEU A 87 21.84 -9.52 2.80
C LEU A 87 20.61 -9.79 3.68
N GLN A 88 20.43 -9.03 4.75
CA GLN A 88 19.29 -9.18 5.66
C GLN A 88 17.95 -9.00 4.94
N HIS A 89 17.88 -8.04 4.00
CA HIS A 89 16.65 -7.68 3.30
C HIS A 89 16.57 -8.24 1.89
N ILE A 90 17.39 -9.23 1.52
CA ILE A 90 17.49 -9.75 0.15
C ILE A 90 16.14 -10.17 -0.44
N GLN A 91 15.26 -10.76 0.39
CA GLN A 91 13.90 -11.13 -0.01
C GLN A 91 13.03 -9.92 -0.37
N TYR A 92 13.15 -8.82 0.38
CA TYR A 92 12.41 -7.58 0.14
C TYR A 92 12.98 -6.82 -1.04
N ILE A 93 14.30 -6.80 -1.20
CA ILE A 93 14.97 -6.23 -2.38
C ILE A 93 14.49 -6.96 -3.65
N SER A 94 14.44 -8.30 -3.60
CA SER A 94 13.94 -9.13 -4.72
C SER A 94 12.45 -8.87 -5.02
N ARG A 95 11.64 -8.56 -4.01
CA ARG A 95 10.24 -8.13 -4.20
C ARG A 95 10.15 -6.73 -4.81
N TRP A 96 10.96 -5.77 -4.34
CA TRP A 96 11.03 -4.42 -4.89
C TRP A 96 11.47 -4.40 -6.35
N GLN A 97 12.44 -5.24 -6.74
CA GLN A 97 12.86 -5.36 -8.13
C GLN A 97 11.70 -5.76 -9.05
N ARG A 98 10.73 -6.54 -8.55
CA ARG A 98 9.52 -6.99 -9.25
C ARG A 98 8.29 -6.11 -8.99
N ARG A 99 8.45 -4.90 -8.44
CA ARG A 99 7.32 -4.02 -8.07
C ARG A 99 6.33 -3.72 -9.21
N TYR A 100 6.77 -3.70 -10.47
CA TYR A 100 5.86 -3.48 -11.60
C TYR A 100 4.97 -4.69 -11.90
N ASP A 101 5.35 -5.88 -11.46
CA ASP A 101 4.55 -7.10 -11.57
C ASP A 101 3.42 -7.12 -10.52
N THR A 102 3.51 -6.27 -9.49
CA THR A 102 2.58 -6.22 -8.36
C THR A 102 1.67 -4.99 -8.39
N VAL A 103 1.56 -4.32 -9.54
CA VAL A 103 0.68 -3.17 -9.75
C VAL A 103 -0.77 -3.60 -9.59
N VAL A 104 -1.44 -3.04 -8.59
CA VAL A 104 -2.86 -3.25 -8.35
C VAL A 104 -3.65 -2.56 -9.45
N GLN A 105 -4.46 -3.36 -10.15
CA GLN A 105 -5.41 -2.93 -11.17
C GLN A 105 -6.80 -3.40 -10.78
N ARG A 106 -7.77 -2.50 -10.89
CA ARG A 106 -9.18 -2.76 -10.60
C ARG A 106 -10.06 -2.04 -11.63
N PRO A 107 -11.33 -2.44 -11.80
CA PRO A 107 -12.24 -1.72 -12.70
C PRO A 107 -12.38 -0.25 -12.29
N PRO A 108 -12.53 0.69 -13.24
CA PRO A 108 -12.73 2.10 -12.92
C PRO A 108 -14.03 2.33 -12.15
N ILE A 109 -14.08 3.36 -11.31
CA ILE A 109 -15.34 3.84 -10.72
C ILE A 109 -16.15 4.59 -11.79
N SER A 110 -17.45 4.35 -11.88
CA SER A 110 -18.35 5.14 -12.72
C SER A 110 -18.87 6.40 -11.99
N ASN A 111 -18.90 6.38 -10.66
CA ASN A 111 -19.32 7.50 -9.81
C ASN A 111 -18.70 7.38 -8.40
N ARG A 112 -18.85 8.43 -7.57
CA ARG A 112 -18.26 8.50 -6.22
C ARG A 112 -18.79 7.45 -5.24
N ARG A 113 -19.89 6.76 -5.52
CA ARG A 113 -20.47 5.69 -4.67
C ARG A 113 -20.15 4.29 -5.15
N ASP A 114 -19.53 4.13 -6.31
CA ASP A 114 -19.19 2.82 -6.86
C ASP A 114 -18.22 2.07 -5.97
N THR A 115 -18.68 0.98 -5.39
CA THR A 115 -17.92 0.03 -4.56
C THR A 115 -18.27 -1.39 -4.99
N GLU A 116 -17.58 -2.41 -4.46
CA GLU A 116 -18.04 -3.79 -4.65
C GLU A 116 -19.41 -4.03 -3.98
N ARG A 117 -20.16 -5.02 -4.50
CA ARG A 117 -21.45 -5.42 -3.93
C ARG A 117 -21.24 -5.86 -2.47
N GLY A 118 -22.06 -5.38 -1.55
CA GLY A 118 -21.94 -5.68 -0.11
C GLY A 118 -21.00 -4.74 0.66
N TYR A 119 -20.44 -3.71 0.04
CA TYR A 119 -19.56 -2.76 0.74
C TYR A 119 -20.28 -1.91 1.81
N TRP A 120 -21.58 -1.66 1.60
CA TRP A 120 -22.44 -0.88 2.49
C TRP A 120 -23.46 -1.73 3.25
N GLU A 121 -23.43 -3.05 3.04
CA GLU A 121 -24.31 -4.03 3.68
C GLU A 121 -23.64 -4.57 4.95
#